data_AF-A0A936LTA4-F1
#
_entry.id   AF-A0A936LTA4-F1
#
_cell.length_a   1.000
_cell.length_b   1.000
_cell.length_c   1.000
_cell.angle_alpha   90.00
_cell.angle_beta   90.00
_cell.angle_gamma   90.00
#
_symmetry.space_group_name_H-M   'P 1'
#
loop_
_entity.id
_entity.type
_entity.pdbx_description
1 polymer ?
#
loop_
_entity_poly.entity_id
_entity_poly.type
_entity_poly.pdbx_seq_one_letter_code
_entity_poly.pdbx_strand_id
1 'polypeptide(L)'
;MTRTMSAAAIDRSSNPTARRAADAFKSSTAMKWPRRLVGVAALGALAMLAGCATLPADIQARCDRGYVFYLDGAGGSDALTDWSGGIRDGLRDAGYPGWGEVFRWQTGLGAAVDQVASNHYKRAKAAELARKILRFRQEHPDAQVDLVGFSAGTVIAVYALEALPDEPTVDNVVLLSSSLSADYELTAALTRVRQNAYIFTSSRDVILTVLLPLSGPADRGADTNRVIGVSGPIMPRYPSVETASQYTKLVEVRWNPSFQAVGNRGGHLDVLSSDFVRTHVAPLLVAESAAQDGTSGPRRTVRNPDYQCWAPFPPGSWAVLEGTCTRDGRTEACRIKSTLISMTANSAVVQHELTINGKPPEDSPCAWRSIVRADADPEAHPLTSPHSQVTRSGPVDMIVLGKPTSCDVAEIVAPGGFAFWGRNVRAEIRTASTVPGYLVRLDLRTEVEGRRYEFALRMTAYSVGGTSAHQACRSAYGAYRAGGQAAVCRCAGYPGGKPTSLDHTRCPNAVPIRKA
;
A
#
# COMPACT_ATOMS: atom_id res chain seq x y z
N MET A 1 -42.37 -32.40 27.40
CA MET A 1 -42.54 -31.81 26.06
C MET A 1 -41.15 -31.67 25.44
N THR A 2 -40.71 -32.73 24.77
CA THR A 2 -39.38 -32.90 24.20
C THR A 2 -39.56 -32.97 22.68
N ARG A 3 -39.10 -31.96 21.95
CA ARG A 3 -39.08 -31.97 20.47
C ARG A 3 -37.62 -32.01 20.02
N THR A 4 -37.20 -33.21 19.63
CA THR A 4 -36.05 -33.49 18.77
C THR A 4 -36.29 -32.90 17.38
N MET A 5 -35.36 -32.08 16.87
CA MET A 5 -35.28 -31.74 15.45
C MET A 5 -34.25 -32.64 14.77
N SER A 6 -34.73 -33.37 13.76
CA SER A 6 -33.98 -34.27 12.89
C SER A 6 -33.25 -33.46 11.82
N ALA A 7 -31.98 -33.79 11.59
CA ALA A 7 -31.20 -33.32 10.45
C ALA A 7 -31.71 -34.00 9.17
N ALA A 8 -32.03 -33.19 8.15
CA ALA A 8 -32.30 -33.67 6.80
C ALA A 8 -31.03 -33.46 5.95
N ALA A 9 -30.44 -34.57 5.51
CA ALA A 9 -29.38 -34.59 4.52
C ALA A 9 -29.95 -34.22 3.14
N ILE A 10 -29.34 -33.24 2.48
CA ILE A 10 -29.65 -32.89 1.09
C ILE A 10 -28.69 -33.68 0.20
N ASP A 11 -29.20 -34.76 -0.39
CA ASP A 11 -28.59 -35.49 -1.50
C ASP A 11 -28.69 -34.63 -2.78
N ARG A 12 -27.54 -34.16 -3.27
CA ARG A 12 -27.40 -33.52 -4.59
C ARG A 12 -26.71 -34.49 -5.54
N SER A 13 -27.44 -35.49 -6.06
CA SER A 13 -26.89 -36.34 -7.13
C SER A 13 -27.93 -36.90 -8.10
N SER A 14 -28.64 -36.04 -8.84
CA SER A 14 -29.36 -36.51 -10.04
C SER A 14 -29.56 -35.40 -11.07
N ASN A 15 -28.53 -35.11 -11.87
CA ASN A 15 -28.68 -34.34 -13.11
C ASN A 15 -28.70 -35.31 -14.32
N PRO A 16 -29.88 -35.56 -14.94
CA PRO A 16 -30.04 -36.58 -15.99
C PRO A 16 -29.39 -36.23 -17.34
N THR A 17 -28.85 -35.01 -17.50
CA THR A 17 -28.12 -34.58 -18.70
C THR A 17 -26.68 -35.08 -18.76
N ALA A 18 -26.04 -35.42 -17.63
CA ALA A 18 -24.67 -35.92 -17.62
C ALA A 18 -24.53 -37.39 -18.08
N ARG A 19 -25.58 -38.21 -17.93
CA ARG A 19 -25.55 -39.63 -18.35
C ARG A 19 -25.66 -39.82 -19.87
N ARG A 20 -26.29 -38.91 -20.61
CA ARG A 20 -26.41 -39.03 -22.08
C ARG A 20 -25.14 -38.73 -22.86
N ALA A 21 -24.15 -38.07 -22.26
CA ALA A 21 -22.85 -37.81 -22.91
C ALA A 21 -21.86 -38.99 -22.77
N ALA A 22 -22.00 -39.83 -21.73
CA ALA A 22 -21.10 -40.95 -21.47
C ALA A 22 -21.43 -42.20 -22.31
N ASP A 23 -22.71 -42.40 -22.66
CA ASP A 23 -23.13 -43.60 -23.41
C ASP A 23 -22.94 -43.46 -24.93
N ALA A 24 -22.71 -42.24 -25.45
CA ALA A 24 -22.42 -42.00 -26.86
C ALA A 24 -20.96 -42.31 -27.27
N PHE A 25 -20.08 -42.64 -26.32
CA PHE A 25 -18.65 -42.85 -26.60
C PHE A 25 -18.22 -44.33 -26.62
N LYS A 26 -19.14 -45.28 -26.38
CA LYS A 26 -18.81 -46.72 -26.26
C LYS A 26 -19.18 -47.61 -27.45
N SER A 27 -19.67 -47.06 -28.57
CA SER A 27 -19.93 -47.85 -29.78
C SER A 27 -19.32 -47.24 -31.03
N SER A 28 -17.97 -47.23 -31.11
CA SER A 28 -17.31 -47.17 -32.41
C SER A 28 -16.53 -48.46 -32.65
N THR A 29 -17.04 -49.23 -33.60
CA THR A 29 -16.41 -50.38 -34.22
C THR A 29 -15.00 -50.06 -34.67
N ALA A 30 -14.08 -51.00 -34.46
CA ALA A 30 -12.67 -50.96 -34.81
C ALA A 30 -12.42 -50.43 -36.24
N MET A 31 -12.12 -49.14 -36.34
CA MET A 31 -11.70 -48.48 -37.58
C MET A 31 -10.22 -48.78 -37.78
N LYS A 32 -9.88 -49.54 -38.83
CA LYS A 32 -8.48 -49.82 -39.21
C LYS A 32 -7.88 -48.57 -39.85
N TRP A 33 -7.09 -47.82 -39.09
CA TRP A 33 -6.38 -46.66 -39.61
C TRP A 33 -5.25 -47.10 -40.57
N PRO A 34 -5.13 -46.51 -41.77
CA PRO A 34 -4.01 -46.79 -42.66
C PRO A 34 -2.71 -46.34 -42.00
N ARG A 35 -1.66 -47.17 -42.08
CA ARG A 35 -0.33 -46.98 -41.44
C ARG A 35 0.35 -45.61 -41.71
N ARG A 36 -0.15 -44.83 -42.67
CA ARG A 36 0.33 -43.46 -42.96
C ARG A 36 -0.22 -42.38 -42.02
N LEU A 37 -1.32 -42.61 -41.30
CA LEU A 37 -1.88 -41.63 -40.35
C LEU A 37 -1.27 -41.69 -38.94
N VAL A 38 -0.62 -42.81 -38.56
CA VAL A 38 0.10 -42.93 -37.28
C VAL A 38 1.36 -42.06 -37.27
N GLY A 39 2.00 -41.85 -38.42
CA GLY A 39 3.16 -40.95 -38.55
C GLY A 39 2.82 -39.47 -38.37
N VAL A 40 1.62 -39.04 -38.78
CA VAL A 40 1.19 -37.63 -38.67
C VAL A 40 0.71 -37.30 -37.24
N ALA A 41 0.06 -38.25 -36.56
CA ALA A 41 -0.33 -38.08 -35.16
C ALA A 41 0.88 -38.03 -34.20
N ALA A 42 1.95 -38.80 -34.48
CA ALA A 42 3.18 -38.77 -33.70
C ALA A 42 3.98 -37.47 -33.87
N LEU A 43 3.98 -36.87 -35.08
CA LEU A 43 4.57 -35.53 -35.30
C LEU A 43 3.75 -34.41 -34.66
N GLY A 44 2.42 -34.52 -34.64
CA GLY A 44 1.53 -33.57 -33.95
C GLY A 44 1.68 -33.60 -32.42
N ALA A 45 1.90 -34.78 -31.84
CA ALA A 45 2.15 -34.94 -30.40
C ALA A 45 3.53 -34.40 -29.97
N LEU A 46 4.56 -34.51 -30.82
CA LEU A 46 5.88 -33.93 -30.55
C LEU A 46 5.86 -32.39 -30.61
N ALA A 47 5.02 -31.80 -31.46
CA ALA A 47 4.86 -30.35 -31.56
C ALA A 47 4.13 -29.72 -30.35
N MET A 48 3.26 -30.48 -29.66
CA MET A 48 2.57 -29.99 -28.46
C MET A 48 3.44 -30.02 -27.20
N LEU A 49 4.54 -30.78 -27.18
CA LEU A 49 5.52 -30.76 -26.10
C LEU A 49 6.59 -29.66 -26.26
N ALA A 50 6.63 -28.97 -27.40
CA ALA A 50 7.58 -27.89 -27.69
C ALA A 50 7.06 -26.47 -27.33
N GLY A 51 5.85 -26.38 -26.75
CA GLY A 51 5.09 -25.12 -26.64
C GLY A 51 5.63 -24.03 -25.71
N CYS A 52 6.67 -24.30 -24.90
CA CYS A 52 7.23 -23.32 -23.95
C CYS A 52 8.77 -23.25 -23.94
N ALA A 53 9.47 -23.98 -24.82
CA ALA A 53 10.91 -24.19 -24.69
C ALA A 53 11.82 -23.15 -25.38
N THR A 54 11.31 -22.01 -25.84
CA THR A 54 12.16 -21.04 -26.56
C THR A 54 11.91 -19.58 -26.19
N LEU A 55 11.67 -19.28 -24.91
CA LEU A 55 12.11 -17.97 -24.46
C LEU A 55 13.65 -17.97 -24.48
N PRO A 56 14.29 -16.92 -25.01
CA PRO A 56 15.71 -16.71 -24.82
C PRO A 56 16.14 -17.00 -23.38
N ALA A 57 17.28 -17.68 -23.19
CA ALA A 57 17.71 -18.15 -21.86
C ALA A 57 17.84 -17.02 -20.82
N ASP A 58 18.14 -15.80 -21.27
CA ASP A 58 18.17 -14.59 -20.43
C ASP A 58 16.77 -14.23 -19.91
N ILE A 59 15.72 -14.37 -20.73
CA ILE A 59 14.34 -14.13 -20.31
C ILE A 59 13.92 -15.17 -19.29
N GLN A 60 14.21 -16.45 -19.53
CA GLN A 60 13.87 -17.51 -18.58
C GLN A 60 14.54 -17.28 -17.22
N ALA A 61 15.85 -16.97 -17.21
CA ALA A 61 16.58 -16.66 -15.98
C ALA A 61 16.09 -15.38 -15.28
N ARG A 62 15.40 -14.48 -15.98
CA ARG A 62 14.75 -13.32 -15.37
C ARG A 62 13.38 -13.67 -14.80
N CYS A 63 12.60 -14.53 -15.47
CA CYS A 63 11.35 -15.04 -14.93
C CYS A 63 11.56 -15.72 -13.56
N ASP A 64 12.63 -16.47 -13.38
CA ASP A 64 12.95 -17.11 -12.09
C ASP A 64 13.20 -16.11 -10.94
N ARG A 65 13.56 -14.86 -11.26
CA ARG A 65 13.83 -13.80 -10.28
C ARG A 65 12.64 -12.87 -10.02
N GLY A 66 11.60 -12.96 -10.83
CA GLY A 66 10.38 -12.17 -10.67
C GLY A 66 9.70 -11.80 -11.98
N TYR A 67 8.43 -11.41 -11.90
CA TYR A 67 7.59 -11.14 -13.05
C TYR A 67 6.60 -10.02 -12.79
N VAL A 68 6.58 -8.99 -13.65
CA VAL A 68 5.62 -7.89 -13.55
C VAL A 68 4.68 -7.89 -14.74
N PHE A 69 3.38 -7.90 -14.48
CA PHE A 69 2.37 -7.63 -15.51
C PHE A 69 2.03 -6.14 -15.50
N TYR A 70 2.23 -5.48 -16.65
CA TYR A 70 1.81 -4.10 -16.88
C TYR A 70 0.41 -4.07 -17.48
N LEU A 71 -0.48 -3.29 -16.87
CA LEU A 71 -1.84 -3.09 -17.34
C LEU A 71 -2.02 -1.63 -17.71
N ASP A 72 -1.83 -1.32 -18.98
CA ASP A 72 -1.93 0.04 -19.50
C ASP A 72 -3.32 0.65 -19.32
N GLY A 73 -3.35 1.98 -19.49
CA GLY A 73 -4.59 2.72 -19.61
C GLY A 73 -5.41 2.35 -20.84
N ALA A 74 -6.59 2.95 -20.91
CA ALA A 74 -7.47 2.87 -22.06
C ALA A 74 -6.75 3.36 -23.32
N GLY A 75 -6.90 2.64 -24.43
CA GLY A 75 -6.27 2.96 -25.72
C GLY A 75 -4.76 2.80 -25.75
N GLY A 76 -4.17 2.04 -24.82
CA GLY A 76 -2.74 1.68 -24.84
C GLY A 76 -2.43 0.30 -25.41
N SER A 77 -1.16 -0.09 -25.24
CA SER A 77 -0.61 -1.42 -25.56
C SER A 77 -0.64 -1.81 -27.04
N ASP A 78 -0.61 -0.82 -27.94
CA ASP A 78 -0.32 -1.02 -29.35
C ASP A 78 1.05 -0.42 -29.74
N ALA A 79 1.50 -0.67 -30.98
CA ALA A 79 2.79 -0.19 -31.46
C ALA A 79 2.88 1.34 -31.55
N LEU A 80 1.74 2.06 -31.48
CA LEU A 80 1.66 3.51 -31.58
C LEU A 80 1.53 4.17 -30.19
N THR A 81 1.04 3.44 -29.18
CA THR A 81 0.72 3.93 -27.84
C THR A 81 1.15 2.93 -26.75
N ASP A 82 2.43 3.01 -26.39
CA ASP A 82 3.02 2.23 -25.31
C ASP A 82 3.11 3.07 -24.02
N TRP A 83 2.00 3.14 -23.25
CA TRP A 83 1.99 3.86 -21.98
C TRP A 83 2.92 3.21 -20.95
N SER A 84 3.10 1.89 -21.03
CA SER A 84 3.99 1.13 -20.14
C SER A 84 5.47 1.40 -20.38
N GLY A 85 5.86 2.02 -21.50
CA GLY A 85 7.26 2.18 -21.90
C GLY A 85 8.13 2.80 -20.80
N GLY A 86 7.67 3.92 -20.23
CA GLY A 86 8.36 4.57 -19.12
C GLY A 86 8.38 3.75 -17.83
N ILE A 87 7.36 2.92 -17.58
CA ILE A 87 7.37 1.97 -16.45
C ILE A 87 8.46 0.90 -16.65
N ARG A 88 8.53 0.30 -17.84
CA ARG A 88 9.54 -0.71 -18.15
C ARG A 88 10.95 -0.15 -18.07
N ASP A 89 11.16 1.02 -18.67
CA ASP A 89 12.45 1.69 -18.68
C ASP A 89 12.87 2.07 -17.25
N GLY A 90 11.97 2.66 -16.47
CA GLY A 90 12.25 3.00 -15.07
C GLY A 90 12.57 1.79 -14.19
N LEU A 91 11.88 0.65 -14.38
CA LEU A 91 12.19 -0.61 -13.68
C LEU A 91 13.56 -1.17 -14.09
N ARG A 92 13.86 -1.18 -15.40
CA ARG A 92 15.17 -1.60 -15.90
C ARG A 92 16.29 -0.74 -15.35
N ASP A 93 16.11 0.58 -15.38
CA ASP A 93 17.12 1.55 -14.93
C ASP A 93 17.30 1.55 -13.40
N ALA A 94 16.29 1.06 -12.66
CA ALA A 94 16.38 0.77 -11.23
C ALA A 94 17.05 -0.59 -10.92
N GLY A 95 17.38 -1.38 -11.94
CA GLY A 95 17.99 -2.70 -11.77
C GLY A 95 17.01 -3.81 -11.38
N TYR A 96 15.74 -3.72 -11.79
CA TYR A 96 14.78 -4.81 -11.57
C TYR A 96 15.27 -6.11 -12.22
N PRO A 97 15.50 -7.18 -11.44
CA PRO A 97 16.14 -8.40 -11.94
C PRO A 97 15.18 -9.28 -12.74
N GLY A 98 13.88 -9.12 -12.50
CA GLY A 98 12.82 -9.93 -13.10
C GLY A 98 12.52 -9.57 -14.55
N TRP A 99 11.56 -10.30 -15.14
CA TRP A 99 10.97 -9.97 -16.44
C TRP A 99 9.68 -9.16 -16.24
N GLY A 100 9.22 -8.48 -17.29
CA GLY A 100 7.89 -7.90 -17.28
C GLY A 100 7.29 -7.81 -18.68
N GLU A 101 5.97 -7.87 -18.74
CA GLU A 101 5.23 -7.84 -20.00
C GLU A 101 3.96 -7.01 -19.90
N VAL A 102 3.51 -6.51 -21.04
CA VAL A 102 2.25 -5.77 -21.14
C VAL A 102 1.11 -6.77 -21.35
N PHE A 103 0.15 -6.79 -20.44
CA PHE A 103 -1.08 -7.54 -20.61
C PHE A 103 -2.09 -6.73 -21.43
N ARG A 104 -2.26 -7.12 -22.69
CA ARG A 104 -3.18 -6.45 -23.61
C ARG A 104 -4.64 -6.78 -23.25
N TRP A 105 -5.34 -5.77 -22.74
CA TRP A 105 -6.76 -5.87 -22.36
C TRP A 105 -7.69 -5.01 -23.23
N GLN A 106 -7.13 -4.07 -23.98
CA GLN A 106 -7.84 -3.08 -24.78
C GLN A 106 -8.62 -3.73 -25.92
N THR A 107 -9.72 -3.08 -26.32
CA THR A 107 -10.56 -3.48 -27.46
C THR A 107 -9.90 -3.18 -28.81
N GLY A 108 -8.94 -2.25 -28.84
CA GLY A 108 -8.35 -1.73 -30.06
C GLY A 108 -9.21 -0.70 -30.80
N LEU A 109 -10.32 -0.26 -30.20
CA LEU A 109 -11.25 0.73 -30.76
C LEU A 109 -11.04 2.14 -30.18
N GLY A 110 -9.94 2.34 -29.45
CA GLY A 110 -9.53 3.62 -28.86
C GLY A 110 -9.92 3.80 -27.40
N ALA A 111 -9.32 4.81 -26.77
CA ALA A 111 -9.40 5.03 -25.32
C ALA A 111 -10.82 5.26 -24.81
N ALA A 112 -11.68 5.96 -25.55
CA ALA A 112 -13.07 6.16 -25.14
C ALA A 112 -13.81 4.83 -24.99
N VAL A 113 -13.70 3.93 -25.99
CA VAL A 113 -14.36 2.63 -25.99
C VAL A 113 -13.82 1.73 -24.87
N ASP A 114 -12.51 1.73 -24.65
CA ASP A 114 -11.90 0.95 -23.58
C ASP A 114 -12.33 1.43 -22.19
N GLN A 115 -12.36 2.74 -21.97
CA GLN A 115 -12.84 3.34 -20.73
C GLN A 115 -14.30 2.94 -20.47
N VAL A 116 -15.15 3.03 -21.50
CA VAL A 116 -16.57 2.71 -21.40
C VAL A 116 -16.91 1.23 -21.58
N ALA A 117 -15.92 0.35 -21.78
CA ALA A 117 -16.16 -1.08 -21.95
C ALA A 117 -16.92 -1.65 -20.73
N SER A 118 -17.78 -2.63 -20.97
CA SER A 118 -18.62 -3.22 -19.93
C SER A 118 -17.79 -3.91 -18.85
N ASN A 119 -18.33 -3.98 -17.64
CA ASN A 119 -17.70 -4.75 -16.55
C ASN A 119 -17.55 -6.23 -16.92
N HIS A 120 -18.49 -6.78 -17.70
CA HIS A 120 -18.38 -8.14 -18.21
C HIS A 120 -17.13 -8.32 -19.09
N TYR A 121 -16.88 -7.41 -20.03
CA TYR A 121 -15.68 -7.44 -20.86
C TYR A 121 -14.40 -7.34 -20.01
N LYS A 122 -14.35 -6.34 -19.12
CA LYS A 122 -13.19 -6.12 -18.24
C LYS A 122 -12.92 -7.32 -17.33
N ARG A 123 -13.94 -7.93 -16.75
CA ARG A 123 -13.82 -9.15 -15.93
C ARG A 123 -13.40 -10.37 -16.76
N ALA A 124 -13.84 -10.51 -18.00
CA ALA A 124 -13.38 -11.58 -18.89
C ALA A 124 -11.87 -11.46 -19.18
N LYS A 125 -11.39 -10.26 -19.50
CA LYS A 125 -9.96 -9.99 -19.68
C LYS A 125 -9.16 -10.17 -18.39
N ALA A 126 -9.69 -9.74 -17.26
CA ALA A 126 -9.08 -9.98 -15.95
C ALA A 126 -8.97 -11.48 -15.63
N ALA A 127 -9.97 -12.29 -15.97
CA ALA A 127 -9.91 -13.74 -15.80
C ALA A 127 -8.84 -14.41 -16.70
N GLU A 128 -8.60 -13.86 -17.90
CA GLU A 128 -7.45 -14.28 -18.74
C GLU A 128 -6.12 -13.98 -18.06
N LEU A 129 -5.96 -12.79 -17.49
CA LEU A 129 -4.76 -12.43 -16.74
C LEU A 129 -4.58 -13.32 -15.50
N ALA A 130 -5.64 -13.57 -14.73
CA ALA A 130 -5.60 -14.47 -13.57
C ALA A 130 -5.11 -15.87 -13.94
N ARG A 131 -5.58 -16.44 -15.06
CA ARG A 131 -5.07 -17.72 -15.58
C ARG A 131 -3.58 -17.66 -15.95
N LYS A 132 -3.13 -16.52 -16.50
CA LYS A 132 -1.71 -16.32 -16.85
C LYS A 132 -0.83 -16.23 -15.61
N ILE A 133 -1.27 -15.52 -14.58
CA ILE A 133 -0.61 -15.45 -13.27
C ILE A 133 -0.50 -16.86 -12.67
N LEU A 134 -1.59 -17.62 -12.63
CA LEU A 134 -1.58 -18.99 -12.08
C LEU A 134 -0.64 -19.92 -12.83
N ARG A 135 -0.61 -19.84 -14.16
CA ARG A 135 0.35 -20.62 -14.96
C ARG A 135 1.79 -20.23 -14.63
N PHE A 136 2.09 -18.94 -14.61
CA PHE A 136 3.42 -18.46 -14.26
C PHE A 136 3.85 -18.95 -12.87
N ARG A 137 2.94 -18.91 -11.89
CA ARG A 137 3.17 -19.42 -10.52
C ARG A 137 3.42 -20.92 -10.46
N GLN A 138 2.78 -21.71 -11.32
CA GLN A 138 3.04 -23.15 -11.42
C GLN A 138 4.41 -23.44 -12.03
N GLU A 139 4.85 -22.62 -12.99
CA GLU A 139 6.14 -22.75 -13.67
C GLU A 139 7.30 -22.18 -12.83
N HIS A 140 7.04 -21.15 -12.04
CA HIS A 140 7.98 -20.41 -11.21
C HIS A 140 7.42 -20.20 -9.79
N PRO A 141 7.38 -21.24 -8.95
CA PRO A 141 6.72 -21.20 -7.63
C PRO A 141 7.36 -20.20 -6.66
N ASP A 142 8.67 -19.98 -6.77
CA ASP A 142 9.43 -19.13 -5.85
C ASP A 142 9.66 -17.70 -6.37
N ALA A 143 9.40 -17.43 -7.65
CA ALA A 143 9.60 -16.11 -8.24
C ALA A 143 8.66 -15.08 -7.61
N GLN A 144 8.94 -13.79 -7.69
CA GLN A 144 7.98 -12.73 -7.34
C GLN A 144 6.98 -12.48 -8.49
N VAL A 145 5.74 -12.10 -8.19
CA VAL A 145 4.73 -11.70 -9.19
C VAL A 145 4.07 -10.42 -8.74
N ASP A 146 4.24 -9.37 -9.53
CA ASP A 146 3.67 -8.06 -9.26
C ASP A 146 2.73 -7.62 -10.38
N LEU A 147 1.79 -6.75 -10.02
CA LEU A 147 0.90 -6.08 -10.97
C LEU A 147 1.14 -4.57 -10.94
N VAL A 148 1.28 -3.94 -12.10
CA VAL A 148 1.31 -2.48 -12.23
C VAL A 148 0.20 -2.04 -13.17
N GLY A 149 -0.86 -1.46 -12.61
CA GLY A 149 -1.97 -0.92 -13.37
C GLY A 149 -1.88 0.60 -13.53
N PHE A 150 -2.21 1.10 -14.72
CA PHE A 150 -2.33 2.52 -15.00
C PHE A 150 -3.75 2.87 -15.44
N SER A 151 -4.34 3.93 -14.90
CA SER A 151 -5.65 4.44 -15.33
C SER A 151 -6.71 3.33 -15.36
N ALA A 152 -7.43 3.12 -16.48
CA ALA A 152 -8.40 2.03 -16.65
C ALA A 152 -7.82 0.61 -16.46
N GLY A 153 -6.53 0.41 -16.71
CA GLY A 153 -5.84 -0.85 -16.45
C GLY A 153 -5.83 -1.23 -14.96
N THR A 154 -5.98 -0.27 -14.05
CA THR A 154 -6.12 -0.56 -12.61
C THR A 154 -7.37 -1.38 -12.29
N VAL A 155 -8.45 -1.22 -13.06
CA VAL A 155 -9.66 -2.05 -12.91
C VAL A 155 -9.39 -3.49 -13.31
N ILE A 156 -8.64 -3.70 -14.39
CA ILE A 156 -8.24 -5.05 -14.82
C ILE A 156 -7.35 -5.71 -13.76
N ALA A 157 -6.44 -4.94 -13.14
CA ALA A 157 -5.57 -5.44 -12.08
C ALA A 157 -6.38 -5.93 -10.87
N VAL A 158 -7.32 -5.10 -10.39
CA VAL A 158 -8.20 -5.44 -9.26
C VAL A 158 -9.12 -6.60 -9.59
N TYR A 159 -9.78 -6.60 -10.76
CA TYR A 159 -10.62 -7.72 -11.17
C TYR A 159 -9.83 -9.01 -11.38
N ALA A 160 -8.55 -8.94 -11.76
CA ALA A 160 -7.72 -10.13 -11.92
C ALA A 160 -7.41 -10.74 -10.56
N LEU A 161 -7.09 -9.92 -9.56
CA LEU A 161 -6.91 -10.37 -8.17
C LEU A 161 -8.19 -11.05 -7.64
N GLU A 162 -9.36 -10.48 -7.89
CA GLU A 162 -10.65 -11.09 -7.50
C GLU A 162 -10.93 -12.42 -8.20
N ALA A 163 -10.40 -12.62 -9.41
CA ALA A 163 -10.54 -13.85 -10.17
C ALA A 163 -9.53 -14.94 -9.78
N LEU A 164 -8.52 -14.61 -8.96
CA LEU A 164 -7.58 -15.57 -8.41
C LEU A 164 -8.21 -16.36 -7.23
N PRO A 165 -7.68 -17.57 -6.92
CA PRO A 165 -8.07 -18.35 -5.76
C PRO A 165 -7.92 -17.57 -4.44
N ASP A 166 -8.49 -18.09 -3.35
CA ASP A 166 -8.48 -17.46 -2.02
C ASP A 166 -7.10 -17.41 -1.31
N GLU A 167 -6.03 -17.68 -2.05
CA GLU A 167 -4.66 -17.69 -1.54
C GLU A 167 -3.84 -16.51 -2.09
N PRO A 168 -2.96 -15.89 -1.27
CA PRO A 168 -2.03 -14.87 -1.74
C PRO A 168 -1.16 -15.38 -2.89
N THR A 169 -1.38 -14.82 -4.08
CA THR A 169 -0.75 -15.25 -5.34
C THR A 169 0.13 -14.15 -5.95
N VAL A 170 -0.20 -12.89 -5.68
CA VAL A 170 0.51 -11.70 -6.14
C VAL A 170 1.23 -11.08 -4.94
N ASP A 171 2.48 -10.68 -5.11
CA ASP A 171 3.30 -10.16 -4.04
C ASP A 171 2.98 -8.68 -3.78
N ASN A 172 3.19 -7.83 -4.79
CA ASN A 172 2.82 -6.42 -4.74
C ASN A 172 1.91 -5.97 -5.89
N VAL A 173 1.13 -4.92 -5.62
CA VAL A 173 0.29 -4.26 -6.60
C VAL A 173 0.58 -2.77 -6.59
N VAL A 174 0.77 -2.16 -7.75
CA VAL A 174 0.92 -0.71 -7.90
C VAL A 174 -0.19 -0.18 -8.80
N LEU A 175 -0.99 0.75 -8.29
CA LEU A 175 -2.04 1.43 -9.02
C LEU A 175 -1.63 2.89 -9.26
N LEU A 176 -1.38 3.23 -10.51
CA LEU A 176 -0.96 4.56 -10.97
C LEU A 176 -2.15 5.30 -11.57
N SER A 177 -2.50 6.47 -11.01
CA SER A 177 -3.64 7.28 -11.47
C SER A 177 -4.92 6.45 -11.67
N SER A 178 -5.29 5.66 -10.67
CA SER A 178 -6.39 4.70 -10.77
C SER A 178 -7.74 5.36 -11.07
N SER A 179 -8.44 4.84 -12.08
CA SER A 179 -9.80 5.24 -12.45
C SER A 179 -10.91 4.38 -11.83
N LEU A 180 -10.55 3.55 -10.83
CA LEU A 180 -11.49 2.78 -10.03
C LEU A 180 -12.23 3.69 -9.06
N SER A 181 -13.52 3.44 -8.81
CA SER A 181 -14.32 4.16 -7.81
C SER A 181 -13.63 4.18 -6.45
N ALA A 182 -13.63 5.34 -5.78
CA ALA A 182 -12.93 5.53 -4.50
C ALA A 182 -13.49 4.61 -3.40
N ASP A 183 -14.77 4.28 -3.46
CA ASP A 183 -15.50 3.40 -2.55
C ASP A 183 -15.62 1.95 -3.04
N TYR A 184 -14.89 1.58 -4.09
CA TYR A 184 -14.81 0.19 -4.52
C TYR A 184 -14.25 -0.67 -3.38
N GLU A 185 -14.94 -1.78 -3.09
CA GLU A 185 -14.58 -2.70 -2.01
C GLU A 185 -13.37 -3.53 -2.44
N LEU A 186 -12.23 -3.35 -1.78
CA LEU A 186 -10.96 -3.97 -2.16
C LEU A 186 -10.63 -5.23 -1.36
N THR A 187 -11.45 -5.65 -0.37
CA THR A 187 -11.14 -6.81 0.50
C THR A 187 -10.85 -8.05 -0.34
N ALA A 188 -11.73 -8.37 -1.30
CA ALA A 188 -11.57 -9.54 -2.14
C ALA A 188 -10.21 -9.52 -2.89
N ALA A 189 -9.87 -8.42 -3.55
CA ALA A 189 -8.59 -8.28 -4.24
C ALA A 189 -7.39 -8.36 -3.27
N LEU A 190 -7.46 -7.68 -2.12
CA LEU A 190 -6.36 -7.57 -1.15
C LEU A 190 -6.05 -8.89 -0.43
N THR A 191 -7.01 -9.80 -0.30
CA THR A 191 -6.71 -11.16 0.21
C THR A 191 -5.73 -11.93 -0.67
N ARG A 192 -5.63 -11.61 -1.98
CA ARG A 192 -4.70 -12.23 -2.93
C ARG A 192 -3.35 -11.53 -3.04
N VAL A 193 -3.19 -10.41 -2.35
CA VAL A 193 -1.94 -9.66 -2.27
C VAL A 193 -1.17 -10.12 -1.03
N ARG A 194 0.04 -10.65 -1.20
CA ARG A 194 0.88 -11.14 -0.09
C ARG A 194 1.38 -9.99 0.76
N GLN A 195 1.84 -8.92 0.11
CA GLN A 195 2.45 -7.77 0.76
C GLN A 195 1.56 -6.55 0.61
N ASN A 196 1.90 -5.60 -0.26
CA ASN A 196 1.27 -4.30 -0.29
C ASN A 196 0.59 -3.99 -1.62
N ALA A 197 -0.45 -3.17 -1.54
CA ALA A 197 -1.05 -2.51 -2.67
C ALA A 197 -0.80 -1.00 -2.57
N TYR A 198 0.11 -0.51 -3.39
CA TYR A 198 0.53 0.88 -3.48
C TYR A 198 -0.39 1.65 -4.42
N ILE A 199 -0.91 2.78 -3.96
CA ILE A 199 -1.83 3.60 -4.74
C ILE A 199 -1.25 4.99 -4.86
N PHE A 200 -0.86 5.37 -6.07
CA PHE A 200 -0.37 6.71 -6.35
C PHE A 200 -1.54 7.62 -6.70
N THR A 201 -1.72 8.69 -5.92
CA THR A 201 -2.85 9.61 -6.05
C THR A 201 -2.40 11.03 -6.39
N SER A 202 -3.19 11.77 -7.16
CA SER A 202 -2.93 13.18 -7.46
C SER A 202 -4.22 13.97 -7.61
N SER A 203 -4.36 15.04 -6.83
CA SER A 203 -5.44 16.02 -7.00
C SER A 203 -5.26 16.92 -8.24
N ARG A 204 -4.08 16.87 -8.88
CA ARG A 204 -3.75 17.61 -10.10
C ARG A 204 -4.06 16.81 -11.38
N ASP A 205 -4.55 15.59 -11.25
CA ASP A 205 -4.88 14.73 -12.39
C ASP A 205 -6.15 15.24 -13.08
N VAL A 206 -5.99 16.08 -14.10
CA VAL A 206 -7.10 16.71 -14.84
C VAL A 206 -7.98 15.68 -15.55
N ILE A 207 -7.40 14.56 -16.00
CA ILE A 207 -8.18 13.51 -16.67
C ILE A 207 -9.14 12.87 -15.67
N LEU A 208 -8.66 12.50 -14.49
CA LEU A 208 -9.51 11.90 -13.46
C LEU A 208 -10.47 12.90 -12.79
N THR A 209 -10.10 14.17 -12.70
CA THR A 209 -10.92 15.20 -12.03
C THR A 209 -11.95 15.86 -12.94
N VAL A 210 -11.70 15.98 -14.26
CA VAL A 210 -12.57 16.70 -15.20
C VAL A 210 -13.18 15.78 -16.24
N LEU A 211 -12.38 14.92 -16.88
CA LEU A 211 -12.86 14.10 -18.00
C LEU A 211 -13.60 12.85 -17.52
N LEU A 212 -13.13 12.23 -16.45
CA LEU A 212 -13.70 10.99 -15.95
C LEU A 212 -15.12 11.14 -15.38
N PRO A 213 -15.51 12.21 -14.65
CA PRO A 213 -16.89 12.40 -14.22
C PRO A 213 -17.93 12.43 -15.37
N LEU A 214 -17.50 12.74 -16.61
CA LEU A 214 -18.37 12.71 -17.78
C LEU A 214 -18.62 11.29 -18.31
N SER A 215 -17.70 10.36 -18.08
CA SER A 215 -17.76 8.97 -18.57
C SER A 215 -18.03 7.94 -17.47
N GLY A 216 -17.89 8.34 -16.21
CA GLY A 216 -17.94 7.51 -15.02
C GLY A 216 -16.62 6.75 -14.73
N PRO A 217 -16.45 6.23 -13.49
CA PRO A 217 -15.37 5.32 -13.15
C PRO A 217 -15.31 4.11 -14.08
N ALA A 218 -14.11 3.55 -14.27
CA ALA A 218 -13.92 2.45 -15.20
C ALA A 218 -14.61 1.15 -14.74
N ASP A 219 -14.88 0.99 -13.44
CA ASP A 219 -15.68 -0.09 -12.85
C ASP A 219 -17.19 0.17 -12.87
N ARG A 220 -17.64 1.31 -13.40
CA ARG A 220 -19.07 1.67 -13.50
C ARG A 220 -19.79 1.69 -12.15
N GLY A 221 -19.09 2.02 -11.07
CA GLY A 221 -19.69 2.24 -9.76
C GLY A 221 -20.81 3.28 -9.86
N ALA A 222 -21.98 2.96 -9.30
CA ALA A 222 -23.22 3.70 -9.54
C ALA A 222 -23.28 5.08 -8.86
N ASP A 223 -22.46 5.31 -7.84
CA ASP A 223 -22.77 6.34 -6.84
C ASP A 223 -21.63 7.32 -6.52
N THR A 224 -20.46 7.24 -7.19
CA THR A 224 -19.36 8.17 -6.89
C THR A 224 -18.68 8.77 -8.13
N ASN A 225 -18.62 10.11 -8.16
CA ASN A 225 -17.73 10.87 -9.06
C ASN A 225 -16.28 10.93 -8.50
N ARG A 226 -15.95 10.07 -7.54
CA ARG A 226 -14.63 10.05 -6.89
C ARG A 226 -13.93 8.77 -7.27
N VAL A 227 -12.68 8.90 -7.69
CA VAL A 227 -11.83 7.75 -8.01
C VAL A 227 -10.62 7.66 -7.10
N ILE A 228 -10.12 6.45 -6.94
CA ILE A 228 -8.98 6.12 -6.09
C ILE A 228 -7.75 6.95 -6.47
N GLY A 229 -7.49 7.17 -7.76
CA GLY A 229 -6.33 7.94 -8.25
C GLY A 229 -6.35 9.42 -7.87
N VAL A 230 -7.46 9.97 -7.37
CA VAL A 230 -7.57 11.36 -6.90
C VAL A 230 -7.79 11.40 -5.38
N SER A 231 -8.73 10.60 -4.89
CA SER A 231 -9.22 10.66 -3.52
C SER A 231 -8.57 9.67 -2.57
N GLY A 232 -7.82 8.70 -3.09
CA GLY A 232 -7.43 7.50 -2.35
C GLY A 232 -8.59 6.51 -2.18
N PRO A 233 -8.29 5.29 -1.70
CA PRO A 233 -9.30 4.29 -1.39
C PRO A 233 -10.09 4.68 -0.12
N ILE A 234 -11.39 4.42 -0.14
CA ILE A 234 -12.30 4.60 0.99
C ILE A 234 -12.61 3.23 1.55
N MET A 235 -12.28 3.03 2.84
CA MET A 235 -12.66 1.81 3.55
C MET A 235 -14.18 1.76 3.73
N PRO A 236 -14.83 0.58 3.62
CA PRO A 236 -16.25 0.43 3.91
C PRO A 236 -16.61 0.98 5.30
N ARG A 237 -17.80 1.58 5.44
CA ARG A 237 -18.23 2.28 6.68
C ARG A 237 -18.26 1.38 7.92
N TYR A 238 -18.50 0.07 7.71
CA TYR A 238 -18.56 -0.93 8.77
C TYR A 238 -17.72 -2.15 8.36
N PRO A 239 -16.38 -2.00 8.37
CA PRO A 239 -15.51 -3.07 7.92
C PRO A 239 -15.55 -4.22 8.94
N SER A 240 -15.55 -5.46 8.46
CA SER A 240 -15.27 -6.60 9.32
C SER A 240 -13.81 -6.52 9.83
N VAL A 241 -13.46 -7.30 10.85
CA VAL A 241 -12.07 -7.41 11.31
C VAL A 241 -11.15 -7.86 10.18
N GLU A 242 -11.63 -8.78 9.34
CA GLU A 242 -10.91 -9.26 8.17
C GLU A 242 -10.72 -8.15 7.13
N THR A 243 -11.77 -7.42 6.75
CA THR A 243 -11.67 -6.27 5.84
C THR A 243 -10.68 -5.24 6.37
N ALA A 244 -10.79 -4.86 7.65
CA ALA A 244 -9.86 -3.91 8.25
C ALA A 244 -8.41 -4.41 8.19
N SER A 245 -8.19 -5.71 8.43
CA SER A 245 -6.88 -6.34 8.31
C SER A 245 -6.36 -6.37 6.87
N GLN A 246 -7.20 -6.57 5.86
CA GLN A 246 -6.73 -6.53 4.47
C GLN A 246 -6.35 -5.12 4.04
N TYR A 247 -7.11 -4.11 4.49
CA TYR A 247 -6.83 -2.71 4.17
C TYR A 247 -5.54 -2.17 4.81
N THR A 248 -4.89 -2.88 5.74
CA THR A 248 -3.55 -2.51 6.23
C THR A 248 -2.46 -2.68 5.17
N LYS A 249 -2.73 -3.48 4.12
CA LYS A 249 -1.86 -3.66 2.95
C LYS A 249 -1.89 -2.46 2.01
N LEU A 250 -2.89 -1.58 2.13
CA LEU A 250 -3.02 -0.41 1.27
C LEU A 250 -2.05 0.69 1.70
N VAL A 251 -1.25 1.14 0.74
CA VAL A 251 -0.28 2.21 0.94
C VAL A 251 -0.57 3.31 -0.06
N GLU A 252 -1.24 4.37 0.40
CA GLU A 252 -1.50 5.54 -0.43
C GLU A 252 -0.26 6.43 -0.50
N VAL A 253 0.26 6.64 -1.71
CA VAL A 253 1.37 7.53 -2.02
C VAL A 253 0.81 8.76 -2.72
N ARG A 254 0.54 9.80 -1.95
CA ARG A 254 0.02 11.06 -2.48
C ARG A 254 1.10 11.80 -3.27
N TRP A 255 0.68 12.39 -4.37
CA TRP A 255 1.52 13.31 -5.12
C TRP A 255 1.99 14.42 -4.18
N ASN A 256 3.28 14.71 -4.27
CA ASN A 256 3.86 15.83 -3.59
C ASN A 256 4.75 16.63 -4.57
N PRO A 257 5.03 17.90 -4.28
CA PRO A 257 5.79 18.77 -5.15
C PRO A 257 7.20 18.28 -5.48
N SER A 258 7.84 17.49 -4.60
CA SER A 258 9.19 16.97 -4.86
C SER A 258 9.20 15.97 -6.02
N PHE A 259 8.08 15.34 -6.35
CA PHE A 259 7.96 14.44 -7.50
C PHE A 259 8.19 15.16 -8.84
N GLN A 260 8.05 16.49 -8.89
CA GLN A 260 8.31 17.28 -10.09
C GLN A 260 9.77 17.16 -10.55
N ALA A 261 10.71 17.01 -9.60
CA ALA A 261 12.13 16.90 -9.88
C ALA A 261 12.49 15.63 -10.67
N VAL A 262 11.62 14.62 -10.63
CA VAL A 262 11.78 13.35 -11.34
C VAL A 262 10.67 13.15 -12.38
N GLY A 263 10.15 14.24 -12.92
CA GLY A 263 9.23 14.22 -14.06
C GLY A 263 7.75 14.07 -13.73
N ASN A 264 7.36 13.94 -12.46
CA ASN A 264 5.95 13.80 -12.08
C ASN A 264 5.36 15.11 -11.52
N ARG A 265 4.63 15.87 -12.36
CA ARG A 265 4.01 17.15 -11.98
C ARG A 265 2.57 17.01 -11.48
N GLY A 266 2.11 15.77 -11.33
CA GLY A 266 0.79 15.41 -10.83
C GLY A 266 -0.26 15.23 -11.93
N GLY A 267 0.13 15.37 -13.20
CA GLY A 267 -0.74 15.05 -14.34
C GLY A 267 -1.00 13.55 -14.48
N HIS A 268 -1.95 13.20 -15.35
CA HIS A 268 -2.37 11.81 -15.54
C HIS A 268 -1.25 10.89 -16.06
N LEU A 269 -0.45 11.38 -17.01
CA LEU A 269 0.62 10.60 -17.65
C LEU A 269 1.98 10.76 -16.94
N ASP A 270 2.09 11.75 -16.07
CA ASP A 270 3.31 12.10 -15.35
C ASP A 270 3.83 10.95 -14.46
N VAL A 271 2.91 10.13 -13.95
CA VAL A 271 3.21 8.92 -13.15
C VAL A 271 3.92 7.82 -13.96
N LEU A 272 3.95 7.94 -15.29
CA LEU A 272 4.60 6.99 -16.19
C LEU A 272 6.04 7.40 -16.54
N SER A 273 6.51 8.56 -16.08
CA SER A 273 7.90 9.00 -16.32
C SER A 273 8.89 7.94 -15.81
N SER A 274 9.88 7.57 -16.63
CA SER A 274 10.88 6.58 -16.26
C SER A 274 11.68 6.98 -15.02
N ASP A 275 12.01 8.26 -14.87
CA ASP A 275 12.71 8.77 -13.68
C ASP A 275 11.84 8.68 -12.43
N PHE A 276 10.56 9.02 -12.53
CA PHE A 276 9.61 8.85 -11.43
C PHE A 276 9.47 7.38 -11.05
N VAL A 277 9.29 6.50 -12.04
CA VAL A 277 9.17 5.06 -11.82
C VAL A 277 10.44 4.53 -11.17
N ARG A 278 11.61 4.81 -11.73
CA ARG A 278 12.92 4.41 -11.19
C ARG A 278 13.12 4.83 -9.75
N THR A 279 12.67 6.05 -9.39
CA THR A 279 12.90 6.65 -8.07
C THR A 279 11.88 6.20 -7.03
N HIS A 280 10.60 6.08 -7.41
CA HIS A 280 9.49 5.93 -6.46
C HIS A 280 8.69 4.63 -6.60
N VAL A 281 8.59 4.07 -7.82
CA VAL A 281 7.77 2.87 -8.07
C VAL A 281 8.62 1.61 -8.04
N ALA A 282 9.67 1.55 -8.86
CA ALA A 282 10.56 0.40 -8.98
C ALA A 282 11.12 -0.05 -7.63
N PRO A 283 11.54 0.85 -6.73
CA PRO A 283 12.09 0.40 -5.47
C PRO A 283 11.05 -0.28 -4.57
N LEU A 284 9.75 -0.15 -4.83
CA LEU A 284 8.67 -0.89 -4.15
C LEU A 284 8.56 -2.34 -4.62
N LEU A 285 9.07 -2.64 -5.83
CA LEU A 285 9.10 -3.99 -6.40
C LEU A 285 10.47 -4.66 -6.23
N VAL A 286 11.57 -3.90 -6.33
CA VAL A 286 12.96 -4.39 -6.32
C VAL A 286 13.49 -4.71 -4.93
N ALA A 287 13.18 -3.88 -3.93
CA ALA A 287 13.81 -3.95 -2.60
C ALA A 287 13.48 -5.24 -1.84
N GLU A 288 12.53 -6.02 -2.34
CA GLU A 288 12.11 -7.29 -1.75
C GLU A 288 12.74 -8.47 -2.48
N SER A 289 12.92 -8.41 -3.81
CA SER A 289 13.68 -9.42 -4.56
C SER A 289 15.18 -9.37 -4.25
N ALA A 290 15.74 -8.16 -4.06
CA ALA A 290 17.17 -8.01 -3.72
C ALA A 290 17.54 -8.56 -2.34
N ALA A 291 16.59 -8.62 -1.40
CA ALA A 291 16.78 -9.28 -0.11
C ALA A 291 16.95 -10.80 -0.25
N GLN A 292 16.52 -11.39 -1.38
CA GLN A 292 16.65 -12.81 -1.67
C GLN A 292 17.95 -13.15 -2.42
N ASP A 293 18.42 -12.26 -3.30
CA ASP A 293 19.49 -12.62 -4.26
C ASP A 293 20.93 -12.24 -3.85
N GLY A 294 21.17 -11.38 -2.85
CA GLY A 294 22.52 -11.16 -2.26
C GLY A 294 23.65 -10.66 -3.18
N THR A 295 23.43 -10.40 -4.48
CA THR A 295 24.50 -10.19 -5.49
C THR A 295 24.64 -8.78 -6.09
N SER A 296 23.89 -7.77 -5.67
CA SER A 296 24.11 -6.41 -6.20
C SER A 296 25.30 -5.71 -5.51
N GLY A 297 26.25 -5.23 -6.31
CA GLY A 297 27.39 -4.45 -5.81
C GLY A 297 26.93 -3.24 -4.99
N PRO A 298 27.65 -2.88 -3.91
CA PRO A 298 27.08 -2.06 -2.85
C PRO A 298 26.93 -0.60 -3.30
N ARG A 299 25.71 -0.21 -3.70
CA ARG A 299 25.32 1.20 -3.57
C ARG A 299 25.47 1.52 -2.08
N ARG A 300 26.26 2.56 -1.76
CA ARG A 300 26.50 2.96 -0.36
C ARG A 300 25.21 3.50 0.24
N THR A 301 24.38 2.60 0.75
CA THR A 301 23.19 2.94 1.52
C THR A 301 23.59 3.10 2.98
N VAL A 302 22.78 3.87 3.71
CA VAL A 302 22.86 3.98 5.17
C VAL A 302 21.53 3.58 5.76
N ARG A 303 21.54 3.11 7.01
CA ARG A 303 20.30 2.86 7.73
C ARG A 303 19.52 4.16 7.86
N ASN A 304 18.25 4.11 7.48
CA ASN A 304 17.37 5.27 7.51
C ASN A 304 16.99 5.59 8.97
N PRO A 305 17.33 6.78 9.50
CA PRO A 305 17.01 7.15 10.87
C PRO A 305 15.51 7.08 11.17
N ASP A 306 14.66 7.50 10.24
CA ASP A 306 13.21 7.45 10.43
C ASP A 306 12.72 6.01 10.60
N TYR A 307 13.25 5.06 9.82
CA TYR A 307 12.89 3.65 9.97
C TYR A 307 13.38 3.09 11.30
N GLN A 308 14.62 3.39 11.68
CA GLN A 308 15.20 2.94 12.96
C GLN A 308 14.38 3.42 14.17
N CYS A 309 13.78 4.61 14.08
CA CYS A 309 12.91 5.16 15.11
C CYS A 309 11.55 4.43 15.22
N TRP A 310 11.11 3.72 14.19
CA TRP A 310 9.85 2.97 14.18
C TRP A 310 10.04 1.45 14.30
N ALA A 311 11.18 0.91 13.85
CA ALA A 311 11.49 -0.51 13.81
C ALA A 311 11.28 -1.30 15.12
N PRO A 312 11.53 -0.72 16.32
CA PRO A 312 11.30 -1.44 17.58
C PRO A 312 9.83 -1.56 17.98
N PHE A 313 8.91 -0.88 17.28
CA PHE A 313 7.53 -0.74 17.68
C PHE A 313 6.60 -1.58 16.80
N PRO A 314 5.58 -2.24 17.37
CA PRO A 314 4.60 -2.96 16.57
C PRO A 314 3.68 -2.00 15.81
N PRO A 315 3.11 -2.42 14.66
CA PRO A 315 2.02 -1.70 14.00
C PRO A 315 0.89 -1.34 14.96
N GLY A 316 0.30 -0.15 14.78
CA GLY A 316 -0.65 0.48 15.69
C GLY A 316 -0.01 1.37 16.77
N SER A 317 1.33 1.37 16.90
CA SER A 317 2.04 2.34 17.74
C SER A 317 1.89 3.76 17.19
N TRP A 318 1.80 4.76 18.07
CA TRP A 318 1.67 6.16 17.67
C TRP A 318 2.26 7.13 18.69
N ALA A 319 2.59 8.33 18.24
CA ALA A 319 3.01 9.46 19.07
C ALA A 319 2.34 10.76 18.59
N VAL A 320 2.09 11.68 19.52
CA VAL A 320 1.49 13.00 19.27
C VAL A 320 2.45 14.07 19.77
N LEU A 321 2.81 14.99 18.88
CA LEU A 321 3.52 16.21 19.21
C LEU A 321 2.58 17.42 19.05
N GLU A 322 2.62 18.32 20.01
CA GLU A 322 1.82 19.56 20.04
C GLU A 322 2.72 20.75 20.37
N GLY A 323 2.36 21.92 19.86
CA GLY A 323 3.09 23.15 20.09
C GLY A 323 2.68 24.23 19.12
N THR A 324 3.65 24.93 18.53
CA THR A 324 3.37 26.02 17.59
C THR A 324 4.02 25.78 16.23
N CYS A 325 3.35 26.24 15.17
CA CYS A 325 3.88 26.37 13.83
C CYS A 325 3.80 27.84 13.41
N THR A 326 4.93 28.43 13.03
CA THR A 326 5.00 29.77 12.44
C THR A 326 5.15 29.63 10.94
N ARG A 327 4.20 30.20 10.18
CA ARG A 327 4.23 30.27 8.72
C ARG A 327 4.09 31.73 8.29
N ASP A 328 5.04 32.22 7.50
CA ASP A 328 5.04 33.59 6.99
C ASP A 328 4.81 34.65 8.09
N GLY A 329 5.45 34.45 9.25
CA GLY A 329 5.36 35.33 10.42
C GLY A 329 4.10 35.16 11.28
N ARG A 330 3.16 34.28 10.92
CA ARG A 330 1.98 33.96 11.73
C ARG A 330 2.19 32.68 12.52
N THR A 331 2.10 32.76 13.84
CA THR A 331 2.24 31.62 14.76
C THR A 331 0.88 31.06 15.13
N GLU A 332 0.69 29.77 14.90
CA GLU A 332 -0.56 29.05 15.15
C GLU A 332 -0.30 27.80 15.99
N ALA A 333 -1.33 27.34 16.72
CA ALA A 333 -1.24 26.08 17.46
C ALA A 333 -1.14 24.92 16.46
N CYS A 334 -0.23 23.99 16.68
CA CYS A 334 0.04 22.88 15.77
C CYS A 334 0.02 21.55 16.54
N ARG A 335 -0.52 20.51 15.91
CA ARG A 335 -0.54 19.14 16.41
C ARG A 335 -0.24 18.17 15.28
N ILE A 336 0.73 17.29 15.50
CA ILE A 336 1.12 16.22 14.58
C ILE A 336 0.99 14.89 15.31
N LYS A 337 0.16 13.99 14.77
CA LYS A 337 0.09 12.60 15.23
C LYS A 337 0.71 11.69 14.18
N SER A 338 1.69 10.88 14.56
CA SER A 338 2.29 9.88 13.69
C SER A 338 1.93 8.47 14.19
N THR A 339 1.47 7.60 13.28
CA THR A 339 1.02 6.23 13.58
C THR A 339 1.71 5.25 12.65
N LEU A 340 2.36 4.23 13.20
CA LEU A 340 2.91 3.12 12.43
C LEU A 340 1.76 2.22 11.95
N ILE A 341 1.49 2.20 10.65
CA ILE A 341 0.37 1.46 10.05
C ILE A 341 0.77 0.01 9.77
N SER A 342 1.93 -0.17 9.16
CA SER A 342 2.48 -1.48 8.83
C SER A 342 4.01 -1.41 8.82
N MET A 343 4.64 -2.57 8.96
CA MET A 343 6.09 -2.68 8.96
C MET A 343 6.49 -4.03 8.38
N THR A 344 7.53 -4.02 7.58
CA THR A 344 8.25 -5.18 7.05
C THR A 344 9.71 -5.09 7.49
N ALA A 345 10.55 -6.06 7.13
CA ALA A 345 11.99 -5.98 7.41
C ALA A 345 12.68 -4.80 6.70
N ASN A 346 12.12 -4.31 5.59
CA ASN A 346 12.77 -3.36 4.69
C ASN A 346 12.03 -2.02 4.57
N SER A 347 10.83 -1.90 5.15
CA SER A 347 10.04 -0.68 5.07
C SER A 347 9.02 -0.56 6.21
N ALA A 348 8.68 0.68 6.56
CA ALA A 348 7.62 1.03 7.46
C ALA A 348 6.66 1.99 6.76
N VAL A 349 5.36 1.84 7.00
CA VAL A 349 4.35 2.78 6.53
C VAL A 349 3.87 3.58 7.73
N VAL A 350 4.11 4.89 7.72
CA VAL A 350 3.76 5.79 8.82
C VAL A 350 2.69 6.76 8.33
N GLN A 351 1.55 6.80 9.00
CA GLN A 351 0.52 7.80 8.76
C GLN A 351 0.73 8.99 9.67
N HIS A 352 0.67 10.19 9.11
CA HIS A 352 0.77 11.44 9.83
C HIS A 352 -0.56 12.20 9.70
N GLU A 353 -1.03 12.77 10.80
CA GLU A 353 -2.22 13.62 10.87
C GLU A 353 -1.78 14.98 11.41
N LEU A 354 -1.94 16.05 10.61
CA LEU A 354 -1.60 17.43 11.00
C LEU A 354 -2.87 18.25 11.20
N THR A 355 -2.92 18.99 12.31
CA THR A 355 -3.95 20.03 12.53
C THR A 355 -3.31 21.34 12.97
N ILE A 356 -3.81 22.45 12.43
CA ILE A 356 -3.46 23.83 12.80
C ILE A 356 -4.70 24.47 13.43
N ASN A 357 -4.56 25.02 14.63
CA ASN A 357 -5.66 25.55 15.44
C ASN A 357 -6.83 24.55 15.60
N GLY A 358 -6.50 23.27 15.74
CA GLY A 358 -7.48 22.18 15.89
C GLY A 358 -8.23 21.79 14.62
N LYS A 359 -7.90 22.38 13.47
CA LYS A 359 -8.50 22.05 12.17
C LYS A 359 -7.43 21.48 11.22
N PRO A 360 -7.81 20.61 10.27
CA PRO A 360 -6.91 20.26 9.17
C PRO A 360 -6.49 21.53 8.39
N PRO A 361 -5.25 21.63 7.89
CA PRO A 361 -4.87 22.75 7.03
C PRO A 361 -5.75 22.78 5.77
N GLU A 362 -6.14 23.96 5.28
CA GLU A 362 -6.97 24.07 4.07
C GLU A 362 -6.24 23.53 2.82
N ASP A 363 -4.93 23.75 2.75
CA ASP A 363 -4.08 23.39 1.61
C ASP A 363 -3.40 22.02 1.74
N SER A 364 -3.68 21.26 2.82
CA SER A 364 -3.03 19.98 3.06
C SER A 364 -4.00 18.95 3.60
N PRO A 365 -3.86 17.69 3.20
CA PRO A 365 -4.78 16.67 3.68
C PRO A 365 -4.67 16.51 5.19
N CYS A 366 -5.81 16.27 5.85
CA CYS A 366 -5.87 15.98 7.29
C CYS A 366 -4.95 14.82 7.70
N ALA A 367 -4.71 13.86 6.79
CA ALA A 367 -3.80 12.75 6.98
C ALA A 367 -3.04 12.42 5.69
N TRP A 368 -1.76 12.06 5.81
CA TRP A 368 -0.96 11.50 4.72
C TRP A 368 -0.15 10.30 5.21
N ARG A 369 0.33 9.45 4.29
CA ARG A 369 1.20 8.30 4.62
C ARG A 369 2.57 8.50 3.99
N SER A 370 3.61 8.12 4.71
CA SER A 370 4.98 8.04 4.25
C SER A 370 5.43 6.57 4.21
N ILE A 371 6.21 6.20 3.20
CA ILE A 371 6.90 4.92 3.14
C ILE A 371 8.35 5.18 3.53
N VAL A 372 8.74 4.66 4.67
CA VAL A 372 10.08 4.83 5.25
C VAL A 372 10.85 3.53 5.04
N ARG A 373 11.83 3.54 4.15
CA ARG A 373 12.67 2.34 3.88
C ARG A 373 13.67 2.12 4.99
N ALA A 374 14.06 0.87 5.25
CA ALA A 374 15.09 0.51 6.23
C ALA A 374 16.46 1.10 5.89
N ASP A 375 16.74 1.20 4.59
CA ASP A 375 17.95 1.80 4.05
C ASP A 375 17.57 2.98 3.15
N ALA A 376 18.37 4.04 3.21
CA ALA A 376 18.19 5.24 2.41
C ALA A 376 19.51 5.62 1.70
N ASP A 377 19.36 6.37 0.61
CA ASP A 377 20.48 7.15 0.08
C ASP A 377 20.91 8.16 1.16
N PRO A 378 22.20 8.24 1.52
CA PRO A 378 22.68 9.18 2.53
C PRO A 378 22.18 10.62 2.29
N GLU A 379 22.12 11.05 1.03
CA GLU A 379 21.66 12.40 0.64
C GLU A 379 20.17 12.65 0.87
N ALA A 380 19.36 11.60 1.00
CA ALA A 380 17.91 11.73 1.09
C ALA A 380 17.40 12.18 2.46
N HIS A 381 18.26 12.21 3.49
CA HIS A 381 17.85 12.50 4.87
C HIS A 381 18.84 13.44 5.60
N PRO A 382 18.36 14.48 6.32
CA PRO A 382 19.24 15.50 6.91
C PRO A 382 20.16 14.98 8.04
N LEU A 383 19.80 13.87 8.70
CA LEU A 383 20.68 13.23 9.68
C LEU A 383 21.82 12.40 9.06
N THR A 384 21.76 12.08 7.76
CA THR A 384 22.73 11.18 7.11
C THR A 384 23.42 11.81 5.91
N SER A 385 22.91 12.92 5.39
CA SER A 385 23.52 13.56 4.23
C SER A 385 24.92 14.04 4.56
N PRO A 386 25.93 13.74 3.73
CA PRO A 386 27.30 14.20 3.94
C PRO A 386 27.44 15.72 3.87
N HIS A 387 26.42 16.42 3.35
CA HIS A 387 26.34 17.88 3.33
C HIS A 387 25.69 18.48 4.59
N SER A 388 25.26 17.65 5.54
CA SER A 388 24.62 18.09 6.78
C SER A 388 25.63 18.13 7.93
N GLN A 389 25.55 19.19 8.74
CA GLN A 389 26.26 19.28 10.00
C GLN A 389 25.34 18.79 11.12
N VAL A 390 25.72 17.70 11.79
CA VAL A 390 24.97 17.12 12.91
C VAL A 390 25.85 17.14 14.15
N THR A 391 25.46 17.92 15.16
CA THR A 391 26.14 18.00 16.46
C THR A 391 25.32 17.24 17.49
N ARG A 392 25.93 16.29 18.21
CA ARG A 392 25.27 15.53 19.27
C ARG A 392 25.81 15.97 20.62
N SER A 393 24.93 16.44 21.50
CA SER A 393 25.32 17.07 22.78
C SER A 393 25.24 16.12 23.98
N GLY A 394 25.03 14.82 23.73
CA GLY A 394 24.82 13.80 24.76
C GLY A 394 23.37 13.75 25.27
N PRO A 395 23.08 12.84 26.21
CA PRO A 395 21.75 12.68 26.78
C PRO A 395 21.43 13.81 27.77
N VAL A 396 20.16 14.22 27.79
CA VAL A 396 19.59 15.16 28.77
C VAL A 396 18.37 14.53 29.43
N ASP A 397 18.26 14.66 30.75
CA ASP A 397 17.07 14.22 31.47
C ASP A 397 15.91 15.19 31.28
N MET A 398 14.76 14.68 30.85
CA MET A 398 13.54 15.44 30.64
C MET A 398 12.35 14.77 31.30
N ILE A 399 11.40 15.58 31.79
CA ILE A 399 10.11 15.06 32.23
C ILE A 399 9.21 14.90 31.00
N VAL A 400 8.95 13.65 30.63
CA VAL A 400 8.12 13.28 29.49
C VAL A 400 6.87 12.59 30.02
N LEU A 401 5.71 13.25 29.86
CA LEU A 401 4.42 12.76 30.38
C LEU A 401 4.47 12.40 31.88
N GLY A 402 5.17 13.22 32.67
CA GLY A 402 5.31 13.04 34.12
C GLY A 402 6.36 12.02 34.55
N LYS A 403 7.15 11.46 33.62
CA LYS A 403 8.22 10.50 33.92
C LYS A 403 9.59 11.08 33.53
N PRO A 404 10.61 10.97 34.39
CA PRO A 404 12.00 11.22 33.99
C PRO A 404 12.38 10.29 32.84
N THR A 405 12.91 10.87 31.76
CA THR A 405 13.30 10.16 30.54
C THR A 405 14.61 10.77 30.04
N SER A 406 15.62 9.93 29.84
CA SER A 406 16.88 10.33 29.22
C SER A 406 16.67 10.48 27.71
N CYS A 407 16.94 11.66 27.17
CA CYS A 407 16.75 11.99 25.76
C CYS A 407 18.07 12.36 25.10
N ASP A 408 18.40 11.74 23.97
CA ASP A 408 19.53 12.19 23.14
C ASP A 408 19.19 13.52 22.47
N VAL A 409 20.16 14.44 22.42
CA VAL A 409 20.01 15.74 21.74
C VAL A 409 20.87 15.78 20.49
N ALA A 410 20.27 16.18 19.37
CA ALA A 410 21.00 16.46 18.15
C ALA A 410 20.57 17.82 17.57
N GLU A 411 21.56 18.63 17.21
CA GLU A 411 21.39 19.83 16.41
C GLU A 411 21.79 19.52 14.96
N ILE A 412 20.96 19.94 14.02
CA ILE A 412 21.08 19.63 12.61
C ILE A 412 21.08 20.95 11.83
N VAL A 413 22.06 21.12 10.96
CA VAL A 413 22.09 22.18 9.94
C VAL A 413 22.33 21.53 8.59
N ALA A 414 21.34 21.54 7.73
CA ALA A 414 21.37 20.85 6.44
C ALA A 414 20.87 21.78 5.32
N PRO A 415 21.78 22.37 4.51
CA PRO A 415 21.42 23.34 3.46
C PRO A 415 20.74 22.71 2.24
N GLY A 416 20.79 21.38 2.10
CA GLY A 416 20.18 20.63 1.01
C GLY A 416 18.66 20.67 1.00
N GLY A 417 18.08 20.05 -0.03
CA GLY A 417 16.64 19.83 -0.14
C GLY A 417 16.29 18.37 0.14
N PHE A 418 15.35 18.15 1.05
CA PHE A 418 14.91 16.83 1.50
C PHE A 418 13.40 16.72 1.27
N ALA A 419 12.96 15.59 0.70
CA ALA A 419 11.57 15.43 0.27
C ALA A 419 10.55 15.66 1.41
N PHE A 420 10.85 15.19 2.62
CA PHE A 420 9.99 15.37 3.79
C PHE A 420 10.32 16.62 4.61
N TRP A 421 11.60 16.94 4.76
CA TRP A 421 12.05 17.99 5.68
C TRP A 421 12.09 19.38 5.07
N GLY A 422 11.97 19.52 3.74
CA GLY A 422 12.10 20.80 3.03
C GLY A 422 13.57 21.16 2.74
N ARG A 423 13.84 22.44 2.56
CA ARG A 423 15.17 23.00 2.27
C ARG A 423 15.70 23.82 3.43
N ASN A 424 17.03 23.98 3.50
CA ASN A 424 17.68 24.82 4.51
C ASN A 424 17.30 24.43 5.95
N VAL A 425 17.22 23.13 6.21
CA VAL A 425 16.78 22.57 7.48
C VAL A 425 17.73 22.98 8.59
N ARG A 426 17.17 23.58 9.64
CA ARG A 426 17.85 23.78 10.93
C ARG A 426 16.96 23.21 12.02
N ALA A 427 17.43 22.22 12.76
CA ALA A 427 16.62 21.57 13.76
C ALA A 427 17.40 21.28 15.05
N GLU A 428 16.75 21.44 16.19
CA GLU A 428 17.11 20.76 17.43
C GLU A 428 16.08 19.65 17.65
N ILE A 429 16.56 18.40 17.71
CA ILE A 429 15.72 17.24 18.00
C ILE A 429 16.13 16.63 19.34
N ARG A 430 15.14 16.19 20.09
CA ARG A 430 15.36 15.39 21.30
C ARG A 430 14.63 14.08 21.15
N THR A 431 15.37 12.97 21.30
CA THR A 431 14.86 11.64 21.01
C THR A 431 15.01 10.69 22.19
N ALA A 432 14.02 9.83 22.41
CA ALA A 432 14.06 8.77 23.42
C ALA A 432 13.61 7.44 22.80
N SER A 433 14.41 6.39 22.95
CA SER A 433 14.16 5.08 22.33
C SER A 433 12.91 4.36 22.85
N THR A 434 12.35 4.81 23.97
CA THR A 434 11.12 4.29 24.58
C THR A 434 9.83 4.88 23.98
N VAL A 435 9.95 5.83 23.05
CA VAL A 435 8.82 6.56 22.45
C VAL A 435 8.64 6.14 20.99
N PRO A 436 7.43 5.77 20.52
CA PRO A 436 7.20 5.46 19.11
C PRO A 436 7.66 6.60 18.18
N GLY A 437 8.54 6.29 17.22
CA GLY A 437 9.14 7.30 16.33
C GLY A 437 10.23 8.15 17.00
N TYR A 438 10.62 7.80 18.23
CA TYR A 438 11.65 8.39 19.10
C TYR A 438 11.51 9.88 19.43
N LEU A 439 10.69 10.67 18.73
CA LEU A 439 10.68 12.12 18.82
C LEU A 439 9.94 12.64 20.06
N VAL A 440 10.67 13.25 20.99
CA VAL A 440 10.14 13.86 22.23
C VAL A 440 9.95 15.36 22.06
N ARG A 441 10.88 16.03 21.37
CA ARG A 441 10.84 17.47 21.08
C ARG A 441 11.44 17.74 19.71
N LEU A 442 10.85 18.70 19.01
CA LEU A 442 11.30 19.17 17.69
C LEU A 442 11.18 20.69 17.63
N ASP A 443 12.33 21.37 17.56
CA ASP A 443 12.42 22.76 17.16
C ASP A 443 13.02 22.80 15.76
N LEU A 444 12.22 23.06 14.73
CA LEU A 444 12.59 22.94 13.31
C LEU A 444 12.34 24.25 12.58
N ARG A 445 13.32 24.73 11.81
CA ARG A 445 13.16 25.76 10.78
C ARG A 445 13.47 25.17 9.43
N THR A 446 12.61 25.41 8.46
CA THR A 446 12.77 24.88 7.10
C THR A 446 12.03 25.73 6.07
N GLU A 447 12.30 25.48 4.79
CA GLU A 447 11.60 26.07 3.66
C GLU A 447 10.91 24.98 2.82
N VAL A 448 9.61 25.12 2.60
CA VAL A 448 8.82 24.21 1.75
C VAL A 448 8.09 25.05 0.72
N GLU A 449 8.32 24.73 -0.56
CA GLU A 449 7.74 25.48 -1.70
C GLU A 449 7.96 27.01 -1.63
N GLY A 450 9.15 27.45 -1.19
CA GLY A 450 9.49 28.87 -1.06
C GLY A 450 8.91 29.56 0.18
N ARG A 451 8.11 28.86 0.99
CA ARG A 451 7.57 29.39 2.26
C ARG A 451 8.39 28.92 3.44
N ARG A 452 8.60 29.81 4.41
CA ARG A 452 9.34 29.51 5.64
C ARG A 452 8.41 28.98 6.71
N TYR A 453 8.83 27.89 7.34
CA TYR A 453 8.15 27.24 8.45
C TYR A 453 9.07 27.17 9.66
N GLU A 454 8.53 27.50 10.83
CA GLU A 454 9.17 27.22 12.11
C GLU A 454 8.23 26.38 12.99
N PHE A 455 8.68 25.24 13.46
CA PHE A 455 7.95 24.36 14.36
C PHE A 455 8.63 24.36 15.72
N ALA A 456 7.85 24.43 16.78
CA ALA A 456 8.30 24.20 18.16
C ALA A 456 7.30 23.24 18.80
N LEU A 457 7.59 21.95 18.72
CA LEU A 457 6.69 20.86 19.08
C LEU A 457 7.27 20.02 20.21
N ARG A 458 6.40 19.58 21.12
CA ARG A 458 6.73 18.67 22.23
C ARG A 458 5.75 17.52 22.25
N MET A 459 6.22 16.35 22.65
CA MET A 459 5.36 15.19 22.80
C MET A 459 4.35 15.39 23.93
N THR A 460 3.06 15.13 23.66
CA THR A 460 1.98 15.23 24.64
C THR A 460 1.22 13.93 24.85
N ALA A 461 1.37 12.95 23.97
CA ALA A 461 0.87 11.60 24.16
C ALA A 461 1.59 10.59 23.27
N TYR A 462 1.62 9.33 23.66
CA TYR A 462 1.98 8.21 22.78
C TYR A 462 1.32 6.91 23.25
N SER A 463 1.32 5.90 22.38
CA SER A 463 0.95 4.54 22.70
C SER A 463 1.84 3.56 21.93
N VAL A 464 2.27 2.50 22.59
CA VAL A 464 2.89 1.35 21.92
C VAL A 464 1.75 0.40 21.51
N GLY A 465 1.72 -0.02 20.24
CA GLY A 465 0.76 -0.97 19.70
C GLY A 465 0.84 -2.33 20.43
N GLY A 466 -0.21 -3.13 20.33
CA GLY A 466 -0.27 -4.43 21.03
C GLY A 466 -0.57 -4.36 22.53
N THR A 467 -0.36 -3.20 23.17
CA THR A 467 -0.98 -2.92 24.49
C THR A 467 -2.47 -2.74 24.26
N SER A 468 -3.24 -3.83 24.38
CA SER A 468 -4.70 -3.78 24.25
C SER A 468 -5.27 -2.62 25.08
N ALA A 469 -6.32 -1.95 24.62
CA ALA A 469 -7.03 -0.94 25.42
C ALA A 469 -7.37 -1.46 26.83
N HIS A 470 -7.50 -2.78 26.96
CA HIS A 470 -7.65 -3.49 28.21
C HIS A 470 -6.43 -3.39 29.15
N GLN A 471 -5.20 -3.45 28.63
CA GLN A 471 -3.96 -3.32 29.40
C GLN A 471 -3.69 -1.85 29.75
N ALA A 472 -4.05 -0.90 28.89
CA ALA A 472 -4.06 0.53 29.20
C ALA A 472 -5.07 0.88 30.31
N CYS A 473 -6.31 0.37 30.26
CA CYS A 473 -7.26 0.53 31.38
C CYS A 473 -6.79 -0.22 32.65
N ARG A 474 -6.09 -1.36 32.55
CA ARG A 474 -5.50 -2.03 33.72
C ARG A 474 -4.38 -1.22 34.37
N SER A 475 -3.49 -0.61 33.59
CA SER A 475 -2.46 0.30 34.12
C SER A 475 -3.06 1.56 34.74
N ALA A 476 -4.07 2.15 34.11
CA ALA A 476 -4.82 3.28 34.68
C ALA A 476 -5.55 2.89 35.98
N TYR A 477 -6.12 1.68 36.04
CA TYR A 477 -6.78 1.14 37.23
C TYR A 477 -5.79 0.76 38.35
N GLY A 478 -4.60 0.26 37.98
CA GLY A 478 -3.51 0.01 38.92
C GLY A 478 -2.99 1.30 39.56
N ALA A 479 -2.81 2.36 38.76
CA ALA A 479 -2.47 3.69 39.24
C ALA A 479 -3.58 4.29 40.12
N TYR A 480 -4.86 4.05 39.79
CA TYR A 480 -6.00 4.44 40.64
C TYR A 480 -5.94 3.80 42.03
N ARG A 481 -5.62 2.50 42.13
CA ARG A 481 -5.44 1.82 43.42
C ARG A 481 -4.31 2.39 44.25
N ALA A 482 -3.29 2.99 43.61
CA ALA A 482 -2.13 3.57 44.29
C ALA A 482 -2.31 5.04 44.70
N GLY A 483 -3.40 5.73 44.31
CA GLY A 483 -3.51 7.18 44.51
C GLY A 483 -4.87 7.81 44.20
N GLY A 484 -5.95 7.33 44.82
CA GLY A 484 -7.03 8.19 45.34
C GLY A 484 -7.89 9.10 44.42
N GLN A 485 -7.85 9.04 43.08
CA GLN A 485 -8.82 9.77 42.24
C GLN A 485 -9.41 8.93 41.09
N ALA A 486 -10.74 8.89 41.00
CA ALA A 486 -11.51 7.98 40.13
C ALA A 486 -11.33 8.27 38.63
N ALA A 487 -10.69 7.35 37.91
CA ALA A 487 -10.74 7.28 36.44
C ALA A 487 -11.89 6.35 36.01
N VAL A 488 -12.78 6.83 35.15
CA VAL A 488 -13.86 6.01 34.55
C VAL A 488 -13.47 5.71 33.10
N CYS A 489 -13.24 4.44 32.76
CA CYS A 489 -13.16 4.00 31.37
C CYS A 489 -14.60 3.87 30.82
N ARG A 490 -14.96 4.63 29.78
CA ARG A 490 -16.20 4.39 29.00
C ARG A 490 -15.85 3.67 27.71
N CYS A 491 -16.67 2.69 27.34
CA CYS A 491 -16.62 2.12 26.00
C CYS A 491 -17.37 3.05 25.04
N ALA A 492 -16.69 3.50 23.99
CA ALA A 492 -17.34 4.30 22.95
C ALA A 492 -18.34 3.41 22.18
N GLY A 493 -19.62 3.79 22.17
CA GLY A 493 -20.67 3.13 21.38
C GLY A 493 -21.86 2.52 22.13
N TYR A 494 -21.89 2.52 23.47
CA TYR A 494 -23.04 2.06 24.26
C TYR A 494 -23.73 3.22 25.00
N PRO A 495 -24.77 3.86 24.44
CA PRO A 495 -25.56 4.85 25.16
C PRO A 495 -26.55 4.15 26.10
N GLY A 496 -26.31 4.20 27.42
CA GLY A 496 -27.37 3.96 28.43
C GLY A 496 -27.12 2.97 29.57
N GLY A 497 -25.97 2.29 29.65
CA GLY A 497 -25.70 1.34 30.75
C GLY A 497 -25.23 2.01 32.04
N LYS A 498 -25.94 1.79 33.17
CA LYS A 498 -25.40 2.07 34.53
C LYS A 498 -24.16 1.19 34.77
N PRO A 499 -23.14 1.68 35.51
CA PRO A 499 -21.91 0.92 35.74
C PRO A 499 -22.17 -0.16 36.81
N THR A 500 -22.57 -1.35 36.38
CA THR A 500 -22.59 -2.55 37.23
C THR A 500 -21.79 -3.64 36.53
N SER A 501 -20.70 -4.07 37.18
CA SER A 501 -19.74 -5.12 36.80
C SER A 501 -19.36 -5.18 35.31
N LEU A 502 -18.17 -4.67 34.98
CA LEU A 502 -17.56 -4.82 33.66
C LEU A 502 -17.36 -6.32 33.33
N ASP A 503 -18.20 -6.86 32.46
CA ASP A 503 -17.89 -8.07 31.71
C ASP A 503 -16.77 -7.75 30.72
N HIS A 504 -15.57 -8.26 31.01
CA HIS A 504 -14.32 -7.89 30.36
C HIS A 504 -14.17 -8.37 28.90
N THR A 505 -15.09 -9.17 28.38
CA THR A 505 -14.99 -9.73 27.01
C THR A 505 -15.61 -8.86 25.91
N ARG A 506 -16.29 -7.74 26.21
CA ARG A 506 -17.12 -7.02 25.22
C ARG A 506 -16.71 -5.59 24.84
N CYS A 507 -15.56 -5.07 25.29
CA CYS A 507 -15.17 -3.68 25.02
C CYS A 507 -13.78 -3.53 24.37
N PRO A 508 -13.67 -3.63 23.04
CA PRO A 508 -12.41 -3.42 22.34
C PRO A 508 -11.94 -1.94 22.32
N ASN A 509 -12.84 -0.97 22.54
CA ASN A 509 -12.58 0.48 22.40
C ASN A 509 -12.92 1.28 23.67
N ALA A 510 -12.20 1.04 24.76
CA ALA A 510 -12.35 1.83 26.00
C ALA A 510 -11.40 3.04 26.01
N VAL A 511 -11.93 4.22 26.37
CA VAL A 511 -11.15 5.47 26.50
C VAL A 511 -11.22 5.97 27.94
N PRO A 512 -10.09 6.40 28.56
CA PRO A 512 -10.09 7.03 29.87
C PRO A 512 -10.77 8.40 29.82
N ILE A 513 -11.69 8.68 30.73
CA ILE A 513 -12.29 10.01 30.88
C ILE A 513 -11.87 10.61 32.23
N ARG A 514 -11.34 11.84 32.23
CA ARG A 514 -11.22 12.66 33.45
C ARG A 514 -12.60 13.17 33.83
N LYS A 515 -13.06 12.92 35.07
CA LYS A 515 -14.16 13.72 35.63
C LYS A 515 -13.66 15.17 35.75
N ALA A 516 -14.50 16.11 35.31
CA ALA A 516 -14.34 17.53 35.66
C ALA A 516 -14.55 17.74 37.16
#